data_AF-A0A410VBM4-F1
#
_entry.id   AF-A0A410VBM4-F1
#
_cell.length_a   1.000
_cell.length_b   1.000
_cell.length_c   1.000
_cell.angle_alpha   90.00
_cell.angle_beta   90.00
_cell.angle_gamma   90.00
#
_symmetry.space_group_name_H-M   'P 1'
#
loop_
_entity.id
_entity.type
_entity.pdbx_description
1 polymer ?
#
loop_
_entity_poly.entity_id
_entity_poly.type
_entity_poly.pdbx_seq_one_letter_code
_entity_poly.pdbx_strand_id
1 'polypeptide(L)'
;MAISLAERTEQLHAEQRLLVKADADIDEGWRRIRNQEDRVRELRAGGHDTRQAERLVDLLKQTLLEWERHRVLIVQRVNYLQREVDSVPPASP
;
A
#
# COMPACT_ATOMS: atom_id res chain seq x y z
N MET A 1 -16.14 5.80 24.85
CA MET A 1 -16.65 7.11 24.37
C MET A 1 -17.22 6.88 22.99
N ALA A 2 -18.42 7.40 22.68
CA ALA A 2 -18.96 7.31 21.33
C ALA A 2 -18.18 8.29 20.44
N ILE A 3 -17.53 7.79 19.38
CA ILE A 3 -16.88 8.64 18.37
C ILE A 3 -17.97 9.43 17.65
N SER A 4 -17.79 10.73 17.50
CA SER A 4 -18.75 11.60 16.79
C SER A 4 -18.75 11.33 15.29
N LEU A 5 -19.79 11.78 14.59
CA LEU A 5 -19.83 11.70 13.12
C LEU A 5 -18.67 12.49 12.49
N ALA A 6 -18.36 13.67 13.02
CA ALA A 6 -17.27 14.51 12.52
C ALA A 6 -15.90 13.79 12.63
N GLU A 7 -15.63 13.17 13.78
CA GLU A 7 -14.40 12.37 13.97
C GLU A 7 -14.36 11.15 13.04
N ARG A 8 -15.49 10.46 12.80
CA ARG A 8 -15.56 9.35 11.84
C ARG A 8 -15.27 9.81 10.40
N THR A 9 -15.82 10.97 10.00
CA THR A 9 -15.56 11.57 8.68
C THR A 9 -14.09 11.96 8.52
N GLU A 10 -13.48 12.52 9.56
CA GLU A 10 -12.05 12.84 9.54
C GLU A 10 -11.18 11.58 9.41
N GLN A 11 -11.50 10.52 10.16
CA GLN A 11 -10.84 9.22 10.02
C GLN A 11 -11.00 8.66 8.60
N LEU A 12 -12.20 8.74 8.02
CA LEU A 12 -12.44 8.28 6.65
C LEU A 12 -11.55 9.01 5.64
N HIS A 13 -11.47 10.34 5.74
CA HIS A 13 -10.60 11.13 4.87
C HIS A 13 -9.11 10.81 5.08
N ALA A 14 -8.68 10.52 6.31
CA ALA A 14 -7.31 10.13 6.59
C ALA A 14 -6.96 8.78 5.95
N GLU A 15 -7.83 7.79 6.08
CA GLU A 15 -7.64 6.45 5.49
C GLU A 15 -7.65 6.50 3.95
N GLN A 16 -8.51 7.33 3.35
CA GLN A 16 -8.51 7.56 1.90
C GLN A 16 -7.19 8.15 1.40
N ARG A 17 -6.60 9.11 2.14
CA ARG A 17 -5.27 9.66 1.80
C ARG A 17 -4.17 8.60 1.93
N LEU A 18 -4.23 7.76 2.96
CA LEU A 18 -3.30 6.65 3.13
C LEU A 18 -3.43 5.62 2.00
N LEU A 19 -4.65 5.35 1.52
CA LEU A 19 -4.87 4.44 0.40
C LEU A 19 -4.23 4.96 -0.89
N VAL A 20 -4.43 6.24 -1.23
CA VAL A 20 -3.80 6.86 -2.40
C VAL A 20 -2.27 6.80 -2.31
N LYS A 21 -1.72 7.04 -1.12
CA LYS A 21 -0.27 6.90 -0.90
C LYS A 21 0.19 5.45 -1.07
N ALA A 22 -0.51 4.49 -0.48
CA ALA A 22 -0.17 3.07 -0.58
C ALA A 22 -0.19 2.58 -2.02
N ASP A 23 -1.15 3.03 -2.83
CA ASP A 23 -1.19 2.76 -4.28
C ASP A 23 0.08 3.26 -4.98
N ALA A 24 0.44 4.52 -4.75
CA ALA A 24 1.63 5.12 -5.35
C ALA A 24 2.94 4.43 -4.90
N ASP A 25 3.07 4.11 -3.61
CA ASP A 25 4.23 3.44 -3.05
C ASP A 25 4.38 2.01 -3.63
N ILE A 26 3.28 1.27 -3.81
CA ILE A 26 3.28 -0.06 -4.44
C ILE A 26 3.71 0.01 -5.89
N ASP A 27 3.20 0.98 -6.66
CA ASP A 27 3.59 1.18 -8.06
C ASP A 27 5.08 1.52 -8.20
N GLU A 28 5.61 2.37 -7.32
CA GLU A 28 7.03 2.65 -7.26
C GLU A 28 7.84 1.40 -6.87
N GLY A 29 7.36 0.63 -5.89
CA GLY A 29 7.95 -0.64 -5.47
C GLY A 29 8.11 -1.63 -6.63
N TRP A 30 7.04 -1.82 -7.41
CA TRP A 30 7.07 -2.66 -8.61
C TRP A 30 8.08 -2.16 -9.65
N ARG A 31 8.16 -0.85 -9.88
CA ARG A 31 9.14 -0.26 -10.80
C ARG A 31 10.57 -0.50 -10.31
N ARG A 32 10.80 -0.35 -9.00
CA ARG A 32 12.10 -0.60 -8.37
C ARG A 32 12.52 -2.05 -8.51
N ILE A 33 11.62 -3.00 -8.29
CA ILE A 33 11.91 -4.44 -8.44
C ILE A 33 12.33 -4.74 -9.88
N ARG A 34 11.57 -4.28 -10.88
CA ARG A 34 11.92 -4.49 -12.30
C ARG A 34 13.31 -3.94 -12.63
N ASN A 35 13.60 -2.73 -12.18
CA ASN A 35 14.92 -2.12 -12.40
C ASN A 35 16.05 -2.93 -11.74
N GLN A 36 15.82 -3.54 -10.57
CA GLN A 36 16.81 -4.39 -9.92
C GLN A 36 16.98 -5.73 -10.65
N GLU A 37 15.89 -6.34 -11.11
CA GLU A 37 15.93 -7.55 -11.94
C GLU A 37 16.74 -7.33 -13.22
N ASP A 38 16.57 -6.18 -13.88
CA ASP A 38 17.33 -5.79 -15.07
C ASP A 38 18.84 -5.71 -14.77
N ARG A 39 19.21 -5.04 -13.68
CA ARG A 39 20.61 -4.96 -13.23
C ARG A 39 21.19 -6.32 -12.89
N VAL A 40 20.43 -7.21 -12.27
CA VAL A 40 20.88 -8.59 -12.00
C VAL A 40 21.15 -9.33 -13.30
N ARG A 41 20.28 -9.18 -14.31
CA ARG A 41 20.49 -9.79 -15.63
C ARG A 41 21.76 -9.28 -16.30
N GLU A 42 22.01 -7.97 -16.25
CA GLU A 42 23.24 -7.36 -16.77
C GLU A 42 24.49 -7.88 -16.06
N LEU A 43 24.49 -7.91 -14.72
CA LEU A 43 25.61 -8.44 -13.93
C LEU A 43 25.90 -9.91 -14.23
N ARG A 44 24.84 -10.72 -14.37
CA ARG A 44 24.98 -12.14 -14.72
C ARG A 44 25.57 -12.32 -16.11
N ALA A 45 25.13 -11.52 -17.09
CA ALA A 45 25.69 -11.54 -18.45
C ALA A 45 27.17 -11.12 -18.47
N GLY A 46 27.58 -10.23 -17.57
CA GLY A 46 28.99 -9.85 -17.36
C GLY A 46 29.83 -10.89 -16.61
N GLY A 47 29.25 -12.03 -16.21
CA GLY A 47 29.97 -13.09 -15.49
C GLY A 47 30.21 -12.82 -14.00
N HIS A 48 29.53 -11.82 -13.42
CA HIS A 48 29.65 -11.51 -11.99
C HIS A 48 28.88 -12.51 -11.11
N ASP A 49 29.35 -12.73 -9.87
CA ASP A 49 28.55 -13.42 -8.86
C ASP A 49 27.35 -12.55 -8.45
N THR A 50 26.15 -13.04 -8.77
CA THR A 50 24.88 -12.32 -8.62
C THR A 50 24.04 -12.80 -7.44
N ARG A 51 24.51 -13.78 -6.66
CA ARG A 51 23.72 -14.40 -5.58
C ARG A 51 23.18 -13.40 -4.55
N GLN A 52 23.98 -12.40 -4.18
CA GLN A 52 23.54 -11.36 -3.23
C GLN A 52 22.50 -10.43 -3.83
N ALA A 53 22.67 -10.08 -5.11
CA ALA A 53 21.74 -9.19 -5.81
C ALA A 53 20.38 -9.88 -6.04
N GLU A 54 20.38 -11.18 -6.34
CA GLU A 54 19.17 -12.00 -6.42
C GLU A 54 18.43 -12.06 -5.09
N ARG A 55 19.15 -12.32 -3.98
CA ARG A 55 18.55 -12.30 -2.64
C ARG A 55 17.92 -10.96 -2.29
N LEU A 56 18.55 -9.86 -2.70
CA LEU A 56 17.98 -8.53 -2.51
C LEU A 56 16.67 -8.37 -3.28
N VAL A 57 16.61 -8.80 -4.54
CA VAL A 57 15.37 -8.77 -5.34
C VAL A 57 14.27 -9.59 -4.67
N ASP A 58 14.58 -10.79 -4.19
CA ASP A 58 13.60 -11.63 -3.49
C ASP A 58 13.09 -10.99 -2.21
N LEU A 59 13.97 -10.37 -1.42
CA LEU A 59 13.59 -9.62 -0.22
C LEU A 59 12.69 -8.43 -0.54
N LEU A 60 12.98 -7.70 -1.63
CA LEU A 60 12.14 -6.59 -2.08
C LEU A 60 10.75 -7.07 -2.50
N LYS A 61 10.66 -8.20 -3.20
CA LYS A 61 9.38 -8.82 -3.57
C LYS A 61 8.57 -9.21 -2.33
N GLN A 62 9.20 -9.85 -1.35
CA GLN A 62 8.54 -10.20 -0.08
C GLN A 62 8.05 -8.95 0.66
N THR A 63 8.86 -7.89 0.68
CA THR A 63 8.48 -6.61 1.31
C THR A 63 7.27 -5.98 0.60
N LEU A 64 7.24 -6.02 -0.74
CA LEU A 64 6.13 -5.48 -1.53
C LEU A 64 4.83 -6.25 -1.29
N LEU A 65 4.90 -7.57 -1.11
CA LEU A 65 3.74 -8.37 -0.71
C LEU A 65 3.14 -7.90 0.63
N GLU A 66 3.98 -7.54 1.60
CA GLU A 66 3.47 -6.99 2.87
C GLU A 66 2.81 -5.62 2.69
N TRP A 67 3.32 -4.80 1.76
CA TRP A 67 2.69 -3.52 1.43
C TRP A 67 1.32 -3.72 0.78
N GLU A 68 1.19 -4.68 -0.14
CA GLU A 68 -0.08 -5.05 -0.77
C GLU A 68 -1.08 -5.59 0.26
N ARG A 69 -0.63 -6.40 1.22
CA ARG A 69 -1.48 -6.85 2.35
C ARG A 69 -1.91 -5.69 3.23
N HIS A 70 -1.00 -4.78 3.56
CA HIS A 70 -1.33 -3.60 4.34
C HIS A 70 -2.35 -2.71 3.63
N ARG A 71 -2.21 -2.51 2.31
CA ARG A 71 -3.19 -1.81 1.48
C ARG A 71 -4.59 -2.41 1.59
N VAL A 72 -4.71 -3.74 1.60
CA VAL A 72 -6.02 -4.41 1.80
C VAL A 72 -6.66 -4.02 3.14
N LEU A 73 -5.86 -3.91 4.22
CA LEU A 73 -6.37 -3.48 5.52
C LEU A 73 -6.89 -2.03 5.48
N ILE A 74 -6.19 -1.14 4.78
CA ILE A 74 -6.65 0.25 4.58
C ILE A 74 -7.99 0.25 3.84
N VAL A 75 -8.13 -0.51 2.75
CA VAL A 75 -9.39 -0.62 1.99
C VAL A 75 -10.53 -1.13 2.88
N GLN A 76 -10.28 -2.16 3.69
CA GLN A 76 -11.27 -2.67 4.63
C GLN A 76 -11.71 -1.60 5.63
N ARG A 77 -10.76 -0.79 6.13
CA ARG A 77 -11.05 0.30 7.07
C ARG A 77 -11.84 1.44 6.42
N VAL A 78 -11.47 1.85 5.19
CA VAL A 78 -12.23 2.84 4.41
C VAL A 78 -13.67 2.37 4.22
N ASN A 79 -13.88 1.13 3.79
CA ASN A 79 -15.22 0.57 3.58
C ASN A 79 -16.05 0.54 4.86
N TYR A 80 -15.43 0.19 5.99
CA TYR A 80 -16.09 0.23 7.29
C TYR A 80 -16.52 1.65 7.67
N LEU A 81 -15.61 2.62 7.58
CA LEU A 81 -15.87 4.02 7.95
C LEU A 81 -16.91 4.67 7.03
N GLN A 82 -16.88 4.35 5.73
CA GLN A 82 -17.87 4.84 4.77
C GLN A 82 -19.28 4.39 5.16
N ARG A 83 -19.47 3.11 5.49
CA ARG A 83 -20.78 2.59 5.95
C ARG A 83 -21.25 3.27 7.24
N GLU A 84 -20.35 3.51 8.18
CA GLU A 84 -20.68 4.20 9.43
C GLU A 84 -21.15 5.64 9.17
N VAL A 85 -20.47 6.37 8.28
CA VAL A 85 -20.85 7.74 7.89
C VAL A 85 -22.19 7.76 7.15
N ASP A 86 -22.38 6.85 6.18
CA ASP A 86 -23.59 6.79 5.36
C ASP A 86 -24.83 6.32 6.16
N SER A 87 -24.62 5.59 7.26
CA SER A 87 -25.70 5.10 8.12
C SER A 87 -26.34 6.17 9.01
N VAL A 88 -25.73 7.36 9.12
CA VAL A 88 -26.29 8.47 9.91
C VAL A 88 -27.22 9.31 9.02
N PRO A 89 -28.54 9.39 9.33
CA PRO A 89 -29.47 10.18 8.52
C PRO A 89 -29.08 11.67 8.55
N PRO A 90 -29.31 12.41 7.45
CA PRO A 90 -29.08 13.86 7.44
C PRO A 90 -29.95 14.50 8.52
N ALA A 91 -29.36 15.36 9.34
CA ALA A 91 -30.09 16.12 10.35
C ALA A 91 -31.26 16.83 9.66
N SER A 92 -32.50 16.52 10.10
CA SER A 92 -33.68 17.24 9.62
C SER A 92 -33.56 18.71 10.01
N PRO A 93 -33.93 19.64 9.10
CA PRO A 93 -33.76 21.08 9.29
C PRO A 93 -34.60 21.64 10.45
#